data_AF-A0ABD2ZIJ6-F1
#
_entry.id   AF-A0ABD2ZIJ6-F1
#
_cell.length_a   1.000
_cell.length_b   1.000
_cell.length_c   1.000
_cell.angle_alpha   90.00
_cell.angle_beta   90.00
_cell.angle_gamma   90.00
#
_symmetry.space_group_name_H-M   'P 1'
#
loop_
_entity.id
_entity.type
_entity.pdbx_description
1 polymer ?
#
loop_
_entity_poly.entity_id
_entity_poly.type
_entity_poly.pdbx_seq_one_letter_code
_entity_poly.pdbx_strand_id
1 'polypeptide(L)'
;MFKFHIRTRSLDSPFSLGSPKPAVETPRSSNGGSPRADVGEIDTSAPFQSVKAALSLFGTSPRNNNNNNNIINNNNKSLLLKKPKTADERVLEKESALHLALKELEDLRGRLKSTETTKVQAFRDLEKANRTLEELTSKLEIISESKHTAIEATEAAKQRAKDLEEQQSSRQQVDVDTWKQDVVDSAREQYKASAAELISAKQELTTLRQDFDIVLEAKLAAFQQAADAQHITQVNKDGATQISKEITTLREALEQVKLDSLQAQKERNKHNDERQARFQSHETAKEKVELQIKSLKEECDSGKNLEVKLEETTEAIKLLQEQLNNIRDSDMSSLKIVTAELQDAKKNLQKILEEENSQRSSVDFLKLELDNVKREHSELKHKALEAESTAQTLQVELERYKAQLEAALAGDLQAECDDIQLKIQHLASQAENAREEVVDINKNISLLKQDAETACIAAKEAEERLKIALDEVEAARAAERHAGDMIHNSSQTDAAQGCSTSNSHSKIKLSVEDFESLSKKGEESKADADIKVATVMAQIETIKASESEMLKKLESSMKEKEEIEAAIEDALKQAEMAEAAKLVVEGELIKRRQKAQEDVVEESFNSNEINIEVGSA
;
A
#
# COMPACT_ATOMS: atom_id res chain seq x y z
N MET A 1 12.37 50.10 -41.01
CA MET A 1 13.74 50.47 -41.41
C MET A 1 14.37 49.29 -42.15
N PHE A 2 15.23 49.55 -43.15
CA PHE A 2 15.81 48.53 -44.03
C PHE A 2 16.88 47.66 -43.34
N LYS A 3 16.93 46.36 -43.68
CA LYS A 3 18.11 45.71 -44.33
C LYS A 3 17.86 44.22 -44.64
N PHE A 4 17.80 43.89 -45.93
CA PHE A 4 18.19 42.56 -46.42
C PHE A 4 19.70 42.37 -46.25
N HIS A 5 20.19 41.12 -46.20
CA HIS A 5 21.45 40.69 -46.84
C HIS A 5 21.43 39.16 -47.09
N ILE A 6 21.82 38.74 -48.29
CA ILE A 6 22.07 37.34 -48.69
C ILE A 6 23.59 37.20 -48.92
N ARG A 7 24.25 36.13 -48.41
CA ARG A 7 25.58 35.71 -48.91
C ARG A 7 25.91 34.24 -48.54
N THR A 8 25.70 33.29 -49.47
CA THR A 8 26.69 32.55 -50.32
C THR A 8 27.59 31.48 -49.66
N ARG A 9 27.84 30.42 -50.43
CA ARG A 9 28.69 29.24 -50.18
C ARG A 9 30.18 29.57 -49.96
N SER A 10 30.93 28.60 -49.41
CA SER A 10 32.21 28.19 -49.99
C SER A 10 32.43 26.68 -49.88
N LEU A 11 33.07 26.10 -50.89
CA LEU A 11 33.79 24.83 -50.80
C LEU A 11 35.25 25.14 -50.38
N ASP A 12 35.95 24.18 -49.77
CA ASP A 12 37.26 23.73 -50.29
C ASP A 12 37.83 22.51 -49.54
N SER A 13 38.69 21.78 -50.27
CA SER A 13 39.54 20.63 -49.85
C SER A 13 40.99 21.17 -49.58
N PRO A 14 42.12 20.42 -49.50
CA PRO A 14 42.36 18.95 -49.51
C PRO A 14 43.43 18.39 -48.51
N PHE A 15 43.57 17.05 -48.51
CA PHE A 15 44.76 16.19 -48.27
C PHE A 15 45.99 16.67 -47.44
N SER A 16 46.52 15.81 -46.53
CA SER A 16 47.66 14.90 -46.82
C SER A 16 48.15 14.04 -45.61
N LEU A 17 49.08 13.12 -45.86
CA LEU A 17 49.59 12.01 -45.02
C LEU A 17 50.64 12.41 -43.95
N GLY A 18 50.85 11.54 -42.95
CA GLY A 18 52.17 11.37 -42.29
C GLY A 18 52.18 10.68 -40.92
N SER A 19 52.68 9.43 -40.83
CA SER A 19 53.08 8.78 -39.56
C SER A 19 54.56 9.04 -39.24
N PRO A 20 55.07 8.75 -38.02
CA PRO A 20 55.62 7.41 -37.79
C PRO A 20 55.46 6.80 -36.38
N LYS A 21 55.77 5.50 -36.32
CA LYS A 21 55.92 4.56 -35.18
C LYS A 21 57.25 4.83 -34.39
N PRO A 22 57.55 4.23 -33.21
CA PRO A 22 57.60 2.77 -32.96
C PRO A 22 57.12 2.26 -31.56
N ALA A 23 56.58 1.03 -31.49
CA ALA A 23 57.14 -0.19 -30.83
C ALA A 23 57.10 -0.13 -29.28
N VAL A 24 56.98 -1.20 -28.49
CA VAL A 24 57.29 -2.65 -28.58
C VAL A 24 56.09 -3.39 -27.91
N GLU A 25 55.71 -4.67 -28.10
CA GLU A 25 56.37 -5.92 -28.54
C GLU A 25 55.43 -6.79 -29.45
N THR A 26 55.71 -8.09 -29.54
CA THR A 26 54.90 -9.26 -29.97
C THR A 26 55.60 -10.49 -29.31
N PRO A 27 55.09 -11.76 -29.25
CA PRO A 27 54.82 -12.53 -30.47
C PRO A 27 53.82 -13.72 -30.42
N ARG A 28 53.17 -13.95 -31.58
CA ARG A 28 52.97 -15.26 -32.26
C ARG A 28 52.12 -16.36 -31.57
N SER A 29 51.52 -17.31 -32.30
CA SER A 29 51.63 -17.71 -33.73
C SER A 29 50.22 -17.94 -34.31
N SER A 30 49.83 -17.46 -35.51
CA SER A 30 50.31 -17.79 -36.88
C SER A 30 50.10 -19.26 -37.25
N ASN A 31 49.66 -19.70 -38.43
CA ASN A 31 49.14 -19.10 -39.68
C ASN A 31 48.24 -20.23 -40.28
N GLY A 32 47.24 -20.00 -41.13
CA GLY A 32 47.16 -19.11 -42.28
C GLY A 32 47.27 -19.93 -43.57
N GLY A 33 46.46 -19.62 -44.59
CA GLY A 33 46.50 -20.32 -45.88
C GLY A 33 45.13 -20.49 -46.54
N SER A 34 44.85 -19.64 -47.53
CA SER A 34 43.90 -19.98 -48.59
C SER A 34 44.69 -20.49 -49.78
N PRO A 35 44.28 -21.63 -50.38
CA PRO A 35 44.57 -21.93 -51.77
C PRO A 35 43.33 -21.80 -52.65
N ARG A 36 43.58 -21.60 -53.95
CA ARG A 36 42.59 -21.48 -55.01
C ARG A 36 41.90 -22.81 -55.33
N ALA A 37 40.73 -22.68 -55.94
CA ALA A 37 40.12 -23.57 -56.93
C ALA A 37 40.74 -24.97 -57.10
N ASP A 38 39.96 -25.98 -56.68
CA ASP A 38 40.03 -27.31 -57.26
C ASP A 38 38.65 -27.70 -57.78
N VAL A 39 38.59 -28.47 -58.86
CA VAL A 39 37.35 -28.77 -59.59
C VAL A 39 36.66 -29.95 -58.93
N GLY A 40 35.61 -29.67 -58.14
CA GLY A 40 34.78 -30.72 -57.56
C GLY A 40 34.05 -31.52 -58.63
N GLU A 41 34.47 -32.76 -58.85
CA GLU A 41 33.71 -33.74 -59.61
C GLU A 41 32.36 -33.97 -58.92
N ILE A 42 31.27 -33.63 -59.60
CA ILE A 42 29.92 -33.88 -59.10
C ILE A 42 29.58 -35.33 -59.41
N ASP A 43 29.44 -36.15 -58.37
CA ASP A 43 28.81 -37.47 -58.47
C ASP A 43 27.40 -37.31 -59.05
N THR A 44 27.16 -37.94 -60.20
CA THR A 44 25.89 -37.91 -60.93
C THR A 44 25.09 -39.22 -60.80
N SER A 45 25.47 -40.11 -59.89
CA SER A 45 24.73 -41.34 -59.63
C SER A 45 23.32 -41.05 -59.09
N ALA A 46 22.30 -41.66 -59.72
CA ALA A 46 20.91 -41.36 -59.42
C ALA A 46 20.47 -41.95 -58.06
N PRO A 47 19.70 -41.23 -57.20
CA PRO A 47 19.58 -41.61 -55.78
C PRO A 47 18.60 -42.75 -55.48
N PHE A 48 17.95 -43.35 -56.49
CA PHE A 48 16.87 -44.30 -56.28
C PHE A 48 17.00 -45.53 -57.17
N GLN A 49 17.30 -46.68 -56.55
CA GLN A 49 17.06 -47.97 -57.17
C GLN A 49 15.55 -48.22 -57.24
N SER A 50 15.09 -48.68 -58.40
CA SER A 50 13.71 -49.06 -58.78
C SER A 50 12.71 -49.31 -57.63
N VAL A 51 11.47 -48.82 -57.81
CA VAL A 51 10.28 -49.08 -56.96
C VAL A 51 10.08 -50.56 -56.59
N LYS A 52 10.62 -51.50 -57.39
CA LYS A 52 10.68 -52.94 -57.10
C LYS A 52 11.45 -53.29 -55.81
N ALA A 53 12.39 -52.45 -55.37
CA ALA A 53 13.12 -52.60 -54.11
C ALA A 53 12.28 -52.19 -52.89
N ALA A 54 11.50 -51.11 -52.99
CA ALA A 54 10.64 -50.62 -51.91
C ALA A 54 9.53 -51.64 -51.54
N LEU A 55 9.00 -52.37 -52.53
CA LEU A 55 8.06 -53.46 -52.31
C LEU A 55 8.63 -54.67 -51.55
N SER A 56 9.96 -54.77 -51.41
CA SER A 56 10.60 -55.80 -50.58
C SER A 56 10.73 -55.42 -49.11
N LEU A 57 10.43 -54.16 -48.74
CA LEU A 57 10.63 -53.64 -47.38
C LEU A 57 9.37 -53.75 -46.50
N PHE A 58 8.21 -53.98 -47.12
CA PHE A 58 6.90 -54.13 -46.45
C PHE A 58 6.28 -55.54 -46.61
N GLY A 59 7.11 -56.54 -46.94
CA GLY A 59 6.70 -57.95 -46.94
C GLY A 59 6.57 -58.48 -45.52
N THR A 60 5.34 -58.56 -45.01
CA THR A 60 5.02 -58.92 -43.63
C THR A 60 5.26 -60.41 -43.31
N SER A 61 5.99 -60.69 -42.23
CA SER A 61 5.67 -61.80 -41.32
C SER A 61 6.30 -61.67 -39.93
N PRO A 62 5.72 -62.30 -38.90
CA PRO A 62 5.87 -61.83 -37.52
C PRO A 62 6.81 -62.70 -36.65
N ARG A 63 6.99 -62.19 -35.42
CA ARG A 63 7.16 -62.95 -34.16
C ARG A 63 8.58 -63.42 -33.82
N ASN A 64 9.01 -63.05 -32.61
CA ASN A 64 9.83 -63.92 -31.78
C ASN A 64 9.25 -63.98 -30.36
N ASN A 65 8.87 -65.17 -29.91
CA ASN A 65 9.01 -65.55 -28.51
C ASN A 65 9.13 -67.07 -28.41
N ASN A 66 10.33 -67.52 -28.07
CA ASN A 66 10.73 -68.76 -27.40
C ASN A 66 10.48 -70.17 -28.03
N ASN A 67 11.63 -70.84 -28.20
CA ASN A 67 11.94 -72.23 -27.82
C ASN A 67 11.74 -73.41 -28.80
N ASN A 68 12.84 -74.19 -28.85
CA ASN A 68 13.00 -75.63 -29.11
C ASN A 68 13.05 -76.16 -30.56
N ASN A 69 14.25 -76.65 -30.90
CA ASN A 69 14.58 -77.88 -31.63
C ASN A 69 13.66 -78.35 -32.77
N ASN A 70 14.14 -78.30 -34.02
CA ASN A 70 14.62 -79.55 -34.65
C ASN A 70 15.52 -79.35 -35.88
N ILE A 71 16.23 -80.43 -36.21
CA ILE A 71 17.07 -80.59 -37.41
C ILE A 71 16.19 -81.12 -38.56
N ILE A 72 16.49 -80.73 -39.81
CA ILE A 72 16.50 -81.55 -41.05
C ILE A 72 16.25 -80.68 -42.31
N ASN A 73 17.16 -80.85 -43.27
CA ASN A 73 17.14 -80.51 -44.70
C ASN A 73 15.77 -80.22 -45.36
N ASN A 74 15.74 -79.21 -46.26
CA ASN A 74 15.82 -79.54 -47.69
C ASN A 74 16.11 -78.34 -48.61
N ASN A 75 16.85 -78.61 -49.68
CA ASN A 75 17.14 -77.67 -50.75
C ASN A 75 15.90 -77.48 -51.63
N ASN A 76 15.65 -76.26 -52.13
CA ASN A 76 15.32 -76.08 -53.54
C ASN A 76 15.63 -74.67 -54.07
N LYS A 77 16.22 -74.67 -55.26
CA LYS A 77 16.85 -73.54 -55.96
C LYS A 77 15.85 -72.47 -56.37
N SER A 78 16.28 -71.21 -56.35
CA SER A 78 16.19 -70.39 -57.56
C SER A 78 17.44 -69.51 -57.69
N LEU A 79 18.11 -69.62 -58.84
CA LEU A 79 19.33 -68.91 -59.15
C LEU A 79 18.99 -67.52 -59.69
N LEU A 80 19.28 -66.46 -58.93
CA LEU A 80 19.48 -65.13 -59.51
C LEU A 80 20.87 -64.63 -59.15
N LEU A 81 21.67 -64.48 -60.21
CA LEU A 81 23.09 -64.22 -60.20
C LEU A 81 23.39 -62.80 -59.71
N LYS A 82 23.45 -62.59 -58.39
CA LYS A 82 24.08 -61.37 -57.85
C LYS A 82 25.58 -61.46 -58.10
N LYS A 83 26.13 -60.53 -58.90
CA LYS A 83 27.57 -60.37 -59.08
C LYS A 83 28.26 -60.29 -57.70
N PRO A 84 29.48 -60.83 -57.54
CA PRO A 84 30.25 -60.61 -56.33
C PRO A 84 30.57 -59.12 -56.26
N LYS A 85 29.97 -58.41 -55.29
CA LYS A 85 30.37 -57.03 -54.95
C LYS A 85 31.87 -57.00 -54.71
N THR A 86 32.55 -56.04 -55.29
CA THR A 86 34.00 -55.89 -55.12
C THR A 86 34.34 -55.65 -53.64
N ALA A 87 35.63 -55.76 -53.28
CA ALA A 87 36.04 -55.43 -51.92
C ALA A 87 35.66 -53.97 -51.59
N ASP A 88 35.94 -53.08 -52.53
CA ASP A 88 35.78 -51.62 -52.38
C ASP A 88 34.32 -51.19 -52.28
N GLU A 89 33.41 -51.79 -53.06
CA GLU A 89 31.96 -51.50 -52.97
C GLU A 89 31.40 -51.91 -51.59
N ARG A 90 31.93 -52.99 -50.99
CA ARG A 90 31.59 -53.41 -49.63
C ARG A 90 32.31 -52.60 -48.54
N VAL A 91 33.38 -51.89 -48.88
CA VAL A 91 34.03 -50.91 -47.98
C VAL A 91 33.21 -49.63 -47.98
N LEU A 92 32.83 -49.09 -49.15
CA LEU A 92 32.00 -47.89 -49.28
C LEU A 92 30.62 -48.04 -48.62
N GLU A 93 29.94 -49.19 -48.78
CA GLU A 93 28.68 -49.44 -48.06
C GLU A 93 28.87 -49.45 -46.53
N LYS A 94 29.99 -49.97 -46.04
CA LYS A 94 30.32 -49.98 -44.60
C LYS A 94 30.74 -48.61 -44.09
N GLU A 95 31.43 -47.82 -44.90
CA GLU A 95 31.89 -46.47 -44.58
C GLU A 95 30.71 -45.49 -44.54
N SER A 96 29.78 -45.58 -45.50
CA SER A 96 28.51 -44.87 -45.49
C SER A 96 27.64 -45.24 -44.26
N ALA A 97 27.52 -46.55 -43.96
CA ALA A 97 26.84 -47.02 -42.76
C ALA A 97 27.52 -46.55 -41.45
N LEU A 98 28.86 -46.50 -41.42
CA LEU A 98 29.62 -45.95 -40.30
C LEU A 98 29.37 -44.46 -40.13
N HIS A 99 29.32 -43.69 -41.23
CA HIS A 99 29.04 -42.26 -41.18
C HIS A 99 27.62 -41.95 -40.68
N LEU A 100 26.63 -42.74 -41.09
CA LEU A 100 25.26 -42.67 -40.57
C LEU A 100 25.22 -43.02 -39.07
N ALA A 101 25.88 -44.11 -38.65
CA ALA A 101 25.96 -44.49 -37.25
C ALA A 101 26.67 -43.44 -36.37
N LEU A 102 27.72 -42.79 -36.88
CA LEU A 102 28.40 -41.68 -36.20
C LEU A 102 27.49 -40.45 -36.06
N LYS A 103 26.68 -40.16 -37.08
CA LYS A 103 25.70 -39.06 -37.02
C LYS A 103 24.58 -39.34 -36.02
N GLU A 104 24.01 -40.54 -36.05
CA GLU A 104 23.02 -40.99 -35.06
C GLU A 104 23.59 -40.95 -33.63
N LEU A 105 24.87 -41.31 -33.45
CA LEU A 105 25.57 -41.22 -32.17
C LEU A 105 25.69 -39.76 -31.69
N GLU A 106 26.04 -38.81 -32.56
CA GLU A 106 26.11 -37.39 -32.20
C GLU A 106 24.73 -36.81 -31.87
N ASP A 107 23.68 -37.18 -32.62
CA ASP A 107 22.28 -36.79 -32.33
C ASP A 107 21.81 -37.37 -30.98
N LEU A 108 22.10 -38.64 -30.71
CA LEU A 108 21.83 -39.27 -29.41
C LEU A 108 22.64 -38.64 -28.28
N ARG A 109 23.89 -38.22 -28.54
CA ARG A 109 24.73 -37.50 -27.57
C ARG A 109 24.22 -36.09 -27.28
N GLY A 110 23.68 -35.39 -28.29
CA GLY A 110 22.98 -34.12 -28.12
C GLY A 110 21.75 -34.26 -27.24
N ARG A 111 20.93 -35.29 -27.49
CA ARG A 111 19.76 -35.64 -26.65
C ARG A 111 20.14 -36.09 -25.24
N LEU A 112 21.25 -36.82 -25.08
CA LEU A 112 21.76 -37.20 -23.76
C LEU A 112 22.15 -35.95 -22.95
N LYS A 113 22.91 -35.03 -23.55
CA LYS A 113 23.27 -33.75 -22.91
C LYS A 113 22.04 -32.94 -22.47
N SER A 114 21.00 -32.82 -23.32
CA SER A 114 19.80 -32.06 -22.97
C SER A 114 18.90 -32.76 -21.92
N THR A 115 18.87 -34.09 -21.90
CA THR A 115 18.22 -34.84 -20.81
C THR A 115 19.02 -34.79 -19.52
N GLU A 116 20.34 -34.69 -19.58
CA GLU A 116 21.20 -34.53 -18.41
C GLU A 116 21.12 -33.12 -17.81
N THR A 117 21.05 -32.06 -18.63
CA THR A 117 20.83 -30.69 -18.11
C THR A 117 19.45 -30.53 -17.49
N THR A 118 18.39 -31.07 -18.09
CA THR A 118 17.03 -31.04 -17.49
C THR A 118 16.96 -31.88 -16.21
N LYS A 119 17.63 -33.04 -16.16
CA LYS A 119 17.79 -33.84 -14.93
C LYS A 119 18.51 -33.05 -13.81
N VAL A 120 19.64 -32.40 -14.11
CA VAL A 120 20.37 -31.57 -13.14
C VAL A 120 19.52 -30.40 -12.65
N GLN A 121 18.75 -29.77 -13.53
CA GLN A 121 17.86 -28.68 -13.15
C GLN A 121 16.73 -29.18 -12.23
N ALA A 122 16.08 -30.30 -12.57
CA ALA A 122 15.06 -30.93 -11.73
C ALA A 122 15.60 -31.33 -10.34
N PHE A 123 16.85 -31.79 -10.23
CA PHE A 123 17.47 -32.06 -8.93
C PHE A 123 17.68 -30.80 -8.10
N ARG A 124 18.09 -29.67 -8.70
CA ARG A 124 18.22 -28.38 -7.98
C ARG A 124 16.87 -27.89 -7.47
N ASP A 125 15.83 -28.02 -8.29
CA ASP A 125 14.50 -27.53 -7.91
C ASP A 125 13.82 -28.45 -6.87
N LEU A 126 14.07 -29.77 -6.93
CA LEU A 126 13.74 -30.71 -5.84
C LEU A 126 14.49 -30.36 -4.54
N GLU A 127 15.79 -30.05 -4.62
CA GLU A 127 16.58 -29.70 -3.44
C GLU A 127 16.14 -28.36 -2.82
N LYS A 128 15.69 -27.39 -3.62
CA LYS A 128 15.02 -26.19 -3.11
C LYS A 128 13.69 -26.52 -2.42
N ALA A 129 12.85 -27.35 -3.04
CA ALA A 129 11.57 -27.77 -2.47
C ALA A 129 11.73 -28.53 -1.14
N ASN A 130 12.77 -29.37 -1.03
CA ASN A 130 13.09 -30.04 0.23
C ASN A 130 13.51 -29.03 1.32
N ARG A 131 14.36 -28.05 1.00
CA ARG A 131 14.73 -26.98 1.95
C ARG A 131 13.51 -26.18 2.43
N THR A 132 12.59 -25.83 1.54
CA THR A 132 11.36 -25.11 1.95
C THR A 132 10.42 -26.00 2.75
N LEU A 133 10.37 -27.31 2.49
CA LEU A 133 9.63 -28.27 3.30
C LEU A 133 10.23 -28.42 4.71
N GLU A 134 11.56 -28.51 4.82
CA GLU A 134 12.28 -28.54 6.11
C GLU A 134 12.03 -27.26 6.92
N GLU A 135 12.12 -26.09 6.28
CA GLU A 135 11.84 -24.79 6.91
C GLU A 135 10.39 -24.68 7.40
N LEU A 136 9.42 -25.09 6.58
CA LEU A 136 8.00 -25.12 6.97
C LEU A 136 7.72 -26.15 8.08
N THR A 137 8.41 -27.29 8.05
CA THR A 137 8.29 -28.33 9.10
C THR A 137 8.83 -27.82 10.43
N SER A 138 10.01 -27.18 10.44
CA SER A 138 10.58 -26.57 11.64
C SER A 138 9.70 -25.43 12.19
N LYS A 139 9.15 -24.57 11.32
CA LYS A 139 8.17 -23.56 11.75
C LYS A 139 6.91 -24.17 12.35
N LEU A 140 6.40 -25.27 11.77
CA LEU A 140 5.23 -25.98 12.30
C LEU A 140 5.54 -26.65 13.66
N GLU A 141 6.73 -27.22 13.81
CA GLU A 141 7.23 -27.79 15.08
C GLU A 141 7.25 -26.73 16.18
N ILE A 142 7.93 -25.59 15.95
CA ILE A 142 7.98 -24.45 16.88
C ILE A 142 6.58 -23.94 17.27
N ILE A 143 5.66 -23.82 16.29
CA ILE A 143 4.27 -23.41 16.55
C ILE A 143 3.54 -24.47 17.39
N SER A 144 3.80 -25.76 17.16
CA SER A 144 3.17 -26.85 17.92
C SER A 144 3.69 -26.96 19.36
N GLU A 145 4.99 -26.74 19.58
CA GLU A 145 5.61 -26.66 20.90
C GLU A 145 5.09 -25.45 21.68
N SER A 146 5.08 -24.27 21.05
CA SER A 146 4.51 -23.05 21.63
C SER A 146 3.04 -23.26 22.04
N LYS A 147 2.22 -23.85 21.16
CA LYS A 147 0.84 -24.24 21.50
C LYS A 147 0.77 -25.22 22.67
N HIS A 148 1.67 -26.20 22.76
CA HIS A 148 1.67 -27.17 23.86
C HIS A 148 1.99 -26.49 25.19
N THR A 149 3.03 -25.67 25.25
CA THR A 149 3.40 -24.90 26.46
C THR A 149 2.30 -23.92 26.89
N ALA A 150 1.58 -23.31 25.94
CA ALA A 150 0.42 -22.49 26.23
C ALA A 150 -0.74 -23.29 26.85
N ILE A 151 -1.00 -24.51 26.37
CA ILE A 151 -1.99 -25.42 26.97
C ILE A 151 -1.58 -25.78 28.40
N GLU A 152 -0.33 -26.22 28.62
CA GLU A 152 0.18 -26.55 29.96
C GLU A 152 0.07 -25.36 30.93
N ALA A 153 0.38 -24.14 30.46
CA ALA A 153 0.23 -22.92 31.25
C ALA A 153 -1.24 -22.65 31.64
N THR A 154 -2.20 -22.86 30.71
CA THR A 154 -3.63 -22.71 31.02
C THR A 154 -4.15 -23.80 31.97
N GLU A 155 -3.65 -25.04 31.87
CA GLU A 155 -4.01 -26.12 32.79
C GLU A 155 -3.43 -25.87 34.20
N ALA A 156 -2.18 -25.41 34.29
CA ALA A 156 -1.57 -24.99 35.54
C ALA A 156 -2.30 -23.80 36.19
N ALA A 157 -2.73 -22.80 35.40
CA ALA A 157 -3.56 -21.71 35.89
C ALA A 157 -4.93 -22.20 36.39
N LYS A 158 -5.57 -23.12 35.66
CA LYS A 158 -6.85 -23.74 36.04
C LYS A 158 -6.74 -24.58 37.31
N GLN A 159 -5.62 -25.26 37.54
CA GLN A 159 -5.39 -25.98 38.78
C GLN A 159 -5.20 -25.02 39.96
N ARG A 160 -4.38 -23.97 39.81
CA ARG A 160 -4.23 -22.91 40.84
C ARG A 160 -5.57 -22.25 41.20
N ALA A 161 -6.45 -22.03 40.22
CA ALA A 161 -7.79 -21.49 40.46
C ALA A 161 -8.64 -22.42 41.34
N LYS A 162 -8.59 -23.73 41.10
CA LYS A 162 -9.27 -24.72 41.98
C LYS A 162 -8.67 -24.78 43.37
N ASP A 163 -7.34 -24.78 43.48
CA ASP A 163 -6.65 -24.83 44.77
C ASP A 163 -7.03 -23.60 45.62
N LEU A 164 -7.21 -22.42 45.00
CA LEU A 164 -7.73 -21.22 45.64
C LEU A 164 -9.23 -21.32 46.02
N GLU A 165 -10.06 -21.94 45.19
CA GLU A 165 -11.49 -22.18 45.46
C GLU A 165 -11.70 -23.16 46.64
N GLU A 166 -10.86 -24.20 46.75
CA GLU A 166 -10.81 -25.12 47.89
C GLU A 166 -10.28 -24.43 49.16
N GLN A 167 -9.28 -23.54 49.05
CA GLN A 167 -8.83 -22.71 50.18
C GLN A 167 -9.89 -21.70 50.63
N GLN A 168 -10.63 -21.07 49.72
CA GLN A 168 -11.75 -20.19 50.05
C GLN A 168 -12.87 -20.95 50.78
N SER A 169 -13.20 -22.15 50.33
CA SER A 169 -14.15 -23.06 50.99
C SER A 169 -13.69 -23.47 52.41
N SER A 170 -12.39 -23.42 52.67
CA SER A 170 -11.77 -23.79 53.96
C SER A 170 -11.61 -22.62 54.94
N ARG A 171 -11.67 -21.36 54.50
CA ARG A 171 -11.44 -20.16 55.35
C ARG A 171 -12.69 -19.74 56.16
N GLN A 172 -13.77 -20.51 56.14
CA GLN A 172 -15.06 -20.11 56.69
C GLN A 172 -15.25 -20.42 58.19
N GLN A 173 -14.26 -20.07 59.02
CA GLN A 173 -14.43 -20.08 60.48
C GLN A 173 -13.43 -19.16 61.23
N VAL A 174 -13.96 -18.42 62.23
CA VAL A 174 -13.32 -17.83 63.43
C VAL A 174 -12.95 -16.31 63.45
N ASP A 175 -13.63 -15.65 64.42
CA ASP A 175 -13.32 -14.50 65.30
C ASP A 175 -13.31 -13.03 64.81
N VAL A 176 -14.21 -12.23 65.40
CA VAL A 176 -14.86 -11.05 64.79
C VAL A 176 -14.11 -9.72 64.96
N ASP A 177 -13.23 -9.57 65.95
CA ASP A 177 -12.58 -8.27 66.23
C ASP A 177 -11.18 -8.09 65.58
N THR A 178 -10.56 -9.16 65.07
CA THR A 178 -9.39 -9.02 64.17
C THR A 178 -9.80 -8.70 62.73
N TRP A 179 -11.02 -9.09 62.34
CA TRP A 179 -11.51 -9.01 60.96
C TRP A 179 -11.59 -7.59 60.38
N LYS A 180 -11.69 -6.53 61.18
CA LYS A 180 -11.77 -5.16 60.61
C LYS A 180 -10.47 -4.71 59.96
N GLN A 181 -9.32 -5.11 60.50
CA GLN A 181 -8.03 -4.86 59.86
C GLN A 181 -7.80 -5.88 58.73
N ASP A 182 -8.06 -7.16 58.98
CA ASP A 182 -7.81 -8.25 58.02
C ASP A 182 -8.69 -8.13 56.75
N VAL A 183 -9.94 -7.65 56.85
CA VAL A 183 -10.83 -7.38 55.71
C VAL A 183 -10.38 -6.13 54.93
N VAL A 184 -9.92 -5.08 55.62
CA VAL A 184 -9.43 -3.87 54.95
C VAL A 184 -8.12 -4.15 54.22
N ASP A 185 -7.20 -4.90 54.83
CA ASP A 185 -5.94 -5.24 54.19
C ASP A 185 -6.12 -6.33 53.11
N SER A 186 -7.05 -7.30 53.30
CA SER A 186 -7.49 -8.19 52.22
C SER A 186 -8.12 -7.42 51.05
N ALA A 187 -8.88 -6.35 51.29
CA ALA A 187 -9.43 -5.50 50.23
C ALA A 187 -8.33 -4.68 49.53
N ARG A 188 -7.28 -4.23 50.24
CA ARG A 188 -6.10 -3.61 49.62
C ARG A 188 -5.32 -4.61 48.77
N GLU A 189 -5.15 -5.84 49.23
CA GLU A 189 -4.48 -6.90 48.47
C GLU A 189 -5.28 -7.29 47.22
N GLN A 190 -6.61 -7.42 47.32
CA GLN A 190 -7.48 -7.61 46.16
C GLN A 190 -7.37 -6.43 45.18
N TYR A 191 -7.44 -5.18 45.66
CA TYR A 191 -7.23 -4.00 44.80
C TYR A 191 -5.86 -4.02 44.12
N LYS A 192 -4.79 -4.38 44.84
CA LYS A 192 -3.43 -4.49 44.30
C LYS A 192 -3.32 -5.60 43.27
N ALA A 193 -3.96 -6.75 43.48
CA ALA A 193 -4.03 -7.84 42.52
C ALA A 193 -4.77 -7.41 41.25
N SER A 194 -6.00 -6.87 41.37
CA SER A 194 -6.77 -6.39 40.21
C SER A 194 -6.10 -5.22 39.48
N ALA A 195 -5.34 -4.37 40.18
CA ALA A 195 -4.54 -3.32 39.55
C ALA A 195 -3.34 -3.91 38.77
N ALA A 196 -2.69 -4.95 39.29
CA ALA A 196 -1.62 -5.65 38.59
C ALA A 196 -2.15 -6.43 37.36
N GLU A 197 -3.28 -7.11 37.49
CA GLU A 197 -4.00 -7.75 36.39
C GLU A 197 -4.39 -6.74 35.31
N LEU A 198 -4.91 -5.58 35.68
CA LEU A 198 -5.22 -4.49 34.74
C LEU A 198 -3.97 -3.95 34.01
N ILE A 199 -2.82 -3.93 34.68
CA ILE A 199 -1.54 -3.55 34.05
C ILE A 199 -1.09 -4.64 33.07
N SER A 200 -1.15 -5.93 33.45
CA SER A 200 -0.84 -7.06 32.55
C SER A 200 -1.74 -7.04 31.31
N ALA A 201 -3.07 -6.94 31.50
CA ALA A 201 -4.04 -6.90 30.42
C ALA A 201 -3.84 -5.67 29.50
N LYS A 202 -3.42 -4.52 30.03
CA LYS A 202 -3.03 -3.35 29.22
C LYS A 202 -1.76 -3.62 28.41
N GLN A 203 -0.77 -4.29 29.00
CA GLN A 203 0.47 -4.65 28.30
C GLN A 203 0.20 -5.69 27.19
N GLU A 204 -0.58 -6.73 27.48
CA GLU A 204 -1.05 -7.73 26.51
C GLU A 204 -1.87 -7.09 25.38
N LEU A 205 -2.70 -6.09 25.67
CA LEU A 205 -3.42 -5.32 24.65
C LEU A 205 -2.46 -4.50 23.77
N THR A 206 -1.36 -3.96 24.33
CA THR A 206 -0.36 -3.25 23.53
C THR A 206 0.48 -4.18 22.66
N THR A 207 0.86 -5.36 23.15
CA THR A 207 1.58 -6.35 22.33
C THR A 207 0.68 -6.92 21.24
N LEU A 208 -0.58 -7.24 21.55
CA LEU A 208 -1.53 -7.76 20.55
C LEU A 208 -1.80 -6.75 19.41
N ARG A 209 -1.77 -5.43 19.71
CA ARG A 209 -1.86 -4.38 18.67
C ARG A 209 -0.62 -4.39 17.77
N GLN A 210 0.57 -4.45 18.35
CA GLN A 210 1.83 -4.53 17.59
C GLN A 210 1.89 -5.80 16.73
N ASP A 211 1.50 -6.96 17.29
CA ASP A 211 1.42 -8.23 16.58
C ASP A 211 0.41 -8.16 15.43
N PHE A 212 -0.74 -7.50 15.63
CA PHE A 212 -1.73 -7.29 14.57
C PHE A 212 -1.18 -6.41 13.44
N ASP A 213 -0.48 -5.32 13.77
CA ASP A 213 0.14 -4.44 12.77
C ASP A 213 1.22 -5.19 11.97
N ILE A 214 2.09 -5.96 12.63
CA ILE A 214 3.10 -6.83 11.99
C ILE A 214 2.44 -7.88 11.07
N VAL A 215 1.35 -8.52 11.53
CA VAL A 215 0.60 -9.50 10.72
C VAL A 215 -0.11 -8.84 9.53
N LEU A 216 -0.57 -7.60 9.68
CA LEU A 216 -1.17 -6.82 8.59
C LEU A 216 -0.12 -6.45 7.53
N GLU A 217 1.05 -5.97 7.95
CA GLU A 217 2.19 -5.69 7.06
C GLU A 217 2.66 -6.97 6.33
N ALA A 218 2.83 -8.08 7.05
CA ALA A 218 3.21 -9.36 6.48
C ALA A 218 2.17 -9.87 5.46
N LYS A 219 0.87 -9.68 5.73
CA LYS A 219 -0.23 -10.01 4.82
C LYS A 219 -0.20 -9.14 3.55
N LEU A 220 0.05 -7.84 3.67
CA LEU A 220 0.20 -6.93 2.52
C LEU A 220 1.42 -7.31 1.67
N ALA A 221 2.56 -7.60 2.30
CA ALA A 221 3.76 -8.07 1.61
C ALA A 221 3.53 -9.41 0.89
N ALA A 222 2.82 -10.35 1.52
CA ALA A 222 2.46 -11.63 0.89
C ALA A 222 1.52 -11.46 -0.32
N PHE A 223 0.57 -10.51 -0.26
CA PHE A 223 -0.26 -10.18 -1.42
C PHE A 223 0.54 -9.55 -2.57
N GLN A 224 1.48 -8.64 -2.28
CA GLN A 224 2.35 -8.08 -3.31
C GLN A 224 3.21 -9.17 -3.97
N GLN A 225 3.86 -10.04 -3.18
CA GLN A 225 4.64 -11.15 -3.71
C GLN A 225 3.79 -12.13 -4.55
N ALA A 226 2.53 -12.38 -4.16
CA ALA A 226 1.61 -13.19 -4.94
C ALA A 226 1.23 -12.53 -6.27
N ALA A 227 0.99 -11.21 -6.29
CA ALA A 227 0.72 -10.46 -7.51
C ALA A 227 1.94 -10.43 -8.45
N ASP A 228 3.13 -10.19 -7.92
CA ASP A 228 4.39 -10.21 -8.67
C ASP A 228 4.65 -11.61 -9.28
N ALA A 229 4.44 -12.66 -8.49
CA ALA A 229 4.57 -14.05 -8.97
C ALA A 229 3.54 -14.41 -10.04
N GLN A 230 2.30 -13.91 -9.93
CA GLN A 230 1.28 -14.07 -10.98
C GLN A 230 1.69 -13.33 -12.26
N HIS A 231 2.15 -12.09 -12.16
CA HIS A 231 2.63 -11.31 -13.31
C HIS A 231 3.81 -11.99 -14.01
N ILE A 232 4.82 -12.43 -13.26
CA ILE A 232 5.96 -13.21 -13.80
C ILE A 232 5.49 -14.49 -14.49
N THR A 233 4.54 -15.22 -13.88
CA THR A 233 3.98 -16.45 -14.45
C THR A 233 3.21 -16.17 -15.75
N GLN A 234 2.44 -15.09 -15.82
CA GLN A 234 1.69 -14.69 -17.01
C GLN A 234 2.63 -14.24 -18.14
N VAL A 235 3.64 -13.42 -17.87
CA VAL A 235 4.67 -13.03 -18.86
C VAL A 235 5.42 -14.27 -19.39
N ASN A 236 5.79 -15.21 -18.51
CA ASN A 236 6.46 -16.45 -18.93
C ASN A 236 5.54 -17.34 -19.78
N LYS A 237 4.24 -17.42 -19.45
CA LYS A 237 3.23 -18.14 -20.23
C LYS A 237 3.06 -17.51 -21.61
N ASP A 238 2.94 -16.19 -21.69
CA ASP A 238 2.77 -15.48 -22.96
C ASP A 238 4.02 -15.64 -23.84
N GLY A 239 5.22 -15.51 -23.28
CA GLY A 239 6.48 -15.84 -23.95
C GLY A 239 6.55 -17.29 -24.44
N ALA A 240 6.07 -18.25 -23.66
CA ALA A 240 5.99 -19.65 -24.08
C ALA A 240 4.99 -19.87 -25.24
N THR A 241 3.85 -19.15 -25.26
CA THR A 241 2.94 -19.19 -26.42
C THR A 241 3.55 -18.56 -27.66
N GLN A 242 4.31 -17.47 -27.52
CA GLN A 242 4.98 -16.80 -28.63
C GLN A 242 6.08 -17.67 -29.24
N ILE A 243 6.95 -18.24 -28.42
CA ILE A 243 7.97 -19.21 -28.86
C ILE A 243 7.30 -20.43 -29.51
N SER A 244 6.15 -20.88 -29.01
CA SER A 244 5.40 -21.98 -29.63
C SER A 244 4.90 -21.63 -31.04
N LYS A 245 4.41 -20.40 -31.26
CA LYS A 245 4.00 -19.89 -32.59
C LYS A 245 5.19 -19.80 -33.55
N GLU A 246 6.33 -19.29 -33.07
CA GLU A 246 7.57 -19.21 -33.85
C GLU A 246 8.11 -20.59 -34.22
N ILE A 247 8.00 -21.58 -33.32
CA ILE A 247 8.34 -22.96 -33.61
C ILE A 247 7.41 -23.57 -34.67
N THR A 248 6.11 -23.24 -34.68
CA THR A 248 5.19 -23.70 -35.74
C THR A 248 5.51 -23.07 -37.09
N THR A 249 5.71 -21.75 -37.17
CA THR A 249 6.03 -21.08 -38.45
C THR A 249 7.39 -21.52 -39.00
N LEU A 250 8.40 -21.73 -38.15
CA LEU A 250 9.69 -22.28 -38.56
C LEU A 250 9.59 -23.74 -39.06
N ARG A 251 8.68 -24.55 -38.50
CA ARG A 251 8.42 -25.92 -38.98
C ARG A 251 7.73 -25.92 -40.35
N GLU A 252 6.73 -25.05 -40.53
CA GLU A 252 6.03 -24.86 -41.81
C GLU A 252 6.99 -24.38 -42.90
N ALA A 253 7.83 -23.38 -42.60
CA ALA A 253 8.87 -22.90 -43.51
C ALA A 253 9.91 -23.99 -43.85
N LEU A 254 10.31 -24.81 -42.87
CA LEU A 254 11.21 -25.96 -43.10
C LEU A 254 10.56 -27.02 -44.00
N GLU A 255 9.26 -27.27 -43.85
CA GLU A 255 8.51 -28.20 -44.70
C GLU A 255 8.39 -27.67 -46.14
N GLN A 256 8.07 -26.39 -46.30
CA GLN A 256 8.04 -25.74 -47.63
C GLN A 256 9.41 -25.81 -48.33
N VAL A 257 10.50 -25.46 -47.62
CA VAL A 257 11.87 -25.55 -48.18
C VAL A 257 12.24 -26.98 -48.58
N LYS A 258 11.76 -28.01 -47.85
CA LYS A 258 11.95 -29.42 -48.25
C LYS A 258 11.17 -29.78 -49.50
N LEU A 259 9.92 -29.31 -49.63
CA LEU A 259 9.10 -29.52 -50.84
C LEU A 259 9.75 -28.85 -52.07
N ASP A 260 10.18 -27.60 -51.92
CA ASP A 260 10.85 -26.84 -52.98
C ASP A 260 12.18 -27.48 -53.37
N SER A 261 12.96 -27.97 -52.40
CA SER A 261 14.20 -28.71 -52.65
C SER A 261 13.98 -30.03 -53.40
N LEU A 262 12.95 -30.79 -53.05
CA LEU A 262 12.57 -32.02 -53.77
C LEU A 262 12.11 -31.73 -55.19
N GLN A 263 11.34 -30.65 -55.40
CA GLN A 263 10.89 -30.23 -56.73
C GLN A 263 12.08 -29.76 -57.58
N ALA A 264 12.99 -28.95 -57.04
CA ALA A 264 14.21 -28.53 -57.72
C ALA A 264 15.12 -29.71 -58.08
N GLN A 265 15.23 -30.73 -57.21
CA GLN A 265 15.98 -31.95 -57.50
C GLN A 265 15.34 -32.77 -58.63
N LYS A 266 14.00 -32.87 -58.66
CA LYS A 266 13.24 -33.52 -59.73
C LYS A 266 13.43 -32.81 -61.07
N GLU A 267 13.40 -31.49 -61.09
CA GLU A 267 13.64 -30.67 -62.30
C GLU A 267 15.09 -30.78 -62.78
N ARG A 268 16.06 -30.75 -61.87
CA ARG A 268 17.49 -31.01 -62.18
C ARG A 268 17.69 -32.38 -62.84
N ASN A 269 17.04 -33.42 -62.32
CA ASN A 269 17.12 -34.77 -62.90
C ASN A 269 16.53 -34.80 -64.31
N LYS A 270 15.34 -34.21 -64.52
CA LYS A 270 14.72 -34.07 -65.84
C LYS A 270 15.63 -33.35 -66.84
N HIS A 271 16.25 -32.25 -66.42
CA HIS A 271 17.19 -31.50 -67.26
C HIS A 271 18.45 -32.32 -67.59
N ASN A 272 18.96 -33.14 -66.66
CA ASN A 272 20.07 -34.04 -66.92
C ASN A 272 19.69 -35.16 -67.90
N ASP A 273 18.50 -35.75 -67.78
CA ASP A 273 18.00 -36.76 -68.73
C ASP A 273 17.86 -36.16 -70.15
N GLU A 274 17.29 -34.95 -70.26
CA GLU A 274 17.20 -34.21 -71.53
C GLU A 274 18.59 -33.89 -72.11
N ARG A 275 19.56 -33.49 -71.27
CA ARG A 275 20.94 -33.25 -71.67
C ARG A 275 21.63 -34.52 -72.16
N GLN A 276 21.44 -35.65 -71.48
CA GLN A 276 22.02 -36.94 -71.84
C GLN A 276 21.46 -37.46 -73.17
N ALA A 277 20.15 -37.32 -73.40
CA ALA A 277 19.52 -37.66 -74.68
C ALA A 277 20.08 -36.81 -75.84
N ARG A 278 20.25 -35.50 -75.63
CA ARG A 278 20.91 -34.62 -76.61
C ARG A 278 22.36 -35.04 -76.88
N PHE A 279 23.12 -35.39 -75.85
CA PHE A 279 24.51 -35.86 -76.00
C PHE A 279 24.60 -37.14 -76.84
N GLN A 280 23.77 -38.16 -76.55
CA GLN A 280 23.70 -39.40 -77.33
C GLN A 280 23.26 -39.17 -78.78
N SER A 281 22.32 -38.24 -79.01
CA SER A 281 21.95 -37.83 -80.37
C SER A 281 23.11 -37.14 -81.11
N HIS A 282 23.95 -36.37 -80.40
CA HIS A 282 25.13 -35.74 -80.98
C HIS A 282 26.25 -36.74 -81.27
N GLU A 283 26.43 -37.73 -80.41
CA GLU A 283 27.43 -38.79 -80.54
C GLU A 283 27.10 -39.72 -81.72
N THR A 284 25.86 -40.17 -81.84
CA THR A 284 25.39 -40.95 -83.01
C THR A 284 25.43 -40.15 -84.31
N ALA A 285 25.11 -38.85 -84.29
CA ALA A 285 25.28 -37.98 -85.45
C ALA A 285 26.77 -37.82 -85.83
N LYS A 286 27.66 -37.69 -84.85
CA LYS A 286 29.12 -37.64 -85.07
C LYS A 286 29.64 -38.95 -85.66
N GLU A 287 29.27 -40.11 -85.10
CA GLU A 287 29.66 -41.42 -85.66
C GLU A 287 29.18 -41.59 -87.11
N LYS A 288 27.95 -41.17 -87.42
CA LYS A 288 27.42 -41.18 -88.78
C LYS A 288 28.26 -40.29 -89.71
N VAL A 289 28.63 -39.09 -89.29
CA VAL A 289 29.51 -38.19 -90.07
C VAL A 289 30.91 -38.79 -90.23
N GLU A 290 31.48 -39.43 -89.20
CA GLU A 290 32.78 -40.10 -89.31
C GLU A 290 32.75 -41.31 -90.27
N LEU A 291 31.63 -42.05 -90.33
CA LEU A 291 31.41 -43.10 -91.33
C LEU A 291 31.27 -42.51 -92.74
N GLN A 292 30.52 -41.42 -92.91
CA GLN A 292 30.39 -40.72 -94.19
C GLN A 292 31.74 -40.13 -94.67
N ILE A 293 32.57 -39.60 -93.77
CA ILE A 293 33.91 -39.12 -94.11
C ILE A 293 34.82 -40.28 -94.54
N LYS A 294 34.68 -41.47 -93.94
CA LYS A 294 35.42 -42.66 -94.37
C LYS A 294 34.97 -43.12 -95.76
N SER A 295 33.67 -43.23 -96.02
CA SER A 295 33.17 -43.64 -97.34
C SER A 295 33.48 -42.60 -98.43
N LEU A 296 33.35 -41.31 -98.16
CA LEU A 296 33.72 -40.25 -99.11
C LEU A 296 35.24 -40.22 -99.39
N LYS A 297 36.06 -40.62 -98.43
CA LYS A 297 37.51 -40.76 -98.62
C LYS A 297 37.87 -41.97 -99.48
N GLU A 298 37.09 -43.04 -99.42
CA GLU A 298 37.19 -44.20 -100.32
C GLU A 298 36.63 -43.88 -101.72
N GLU A 299 35.60 -43.04 -101.82
CA GLU A 299 34.97 -42.62 -103.08
C GLU A 299 35.80 -41.57 -103.86
N CYS A 300 36.51 -40.69 -103.14
CA CYS A 300 37.42 -39.69 -103.71
C CYS A 300 38.61 -40.27 -104.50
N ASP A 301 38.91 -41.56 -104.35
CA ASP A 301 39.91 -42.26 -105.19
C ASP A 301 39.40 -42.52 -106.63
N SER A 302 38.14 -42.18 -106.96
CA SER A 302 37.53 -42.40 -108.29
C SER A 302 36.82 -41.15 -108.88
N GLY A 303 37.58 -40.11 -109.18
CA GLY A 303 37.01 -38.80 -109.55
C GLY A 303 36.33 -38.68 -110.93
N LYS A 304 35.17 -38.00 -110.95
CA LYS A 304 34.59 -37.22 -112.07
C LYS A 304 33.85 -36.00 -111.49
N ASN A 305 34.45 -34.81 -111.63
CA ASN A 305 34.45 -33.84 -110.52
C ASN A 305 34.06 -32.39 -110.95
N LEU A 306 32.98 -32.23 -111.73
CA LEU A 306 32.52 -30.90 -112.22
C LEU A 306 30.99 -30.68 -112.30
N GLU A 307 30.17 -31.69 -112.59
CA GLU A 307 28.70 -31.51 -112.65
C GLU A 307 28.08 -31.58 -111.25
N VAL A 308 28.53 -32.56 -110.45
CA VAL A 308 28.24 -32.69 -109.01
C VAL A 308 28.56 -31.38 -108.26
N LYS A 309 29.68 -30.71 -108.59
CA LYS A 309 30.05 -29.43 -107.97
C LYS A 309 29.03 -28.31 -108.14
N LEU A 310 28.29 -28.28 -109.24
CA LEU A 310 27.30 -27.23 -109.44
C LEU A 310 26.09 -27.49 -108.53
N GLU A 311 25.55 -28.72 -108.55
CA GLU A 311 24.46 -29.13 -107.65
C GLU A 311 24.87 -28.96 -106.17
N GLU A 312 26.06 -29.44 -105.78
CA GLU A 312 26.65 -29.25 -104.44
C GLU A 312 26.70 -27.77 -104.03
N THR A 313 27.08 -26.84 -104.92
CA THR A 313 27.06 -25.41 -104.56
C THR A 313 25.64 -24.87 -104.37
N THR A 314 24.66 -25.34 -105.13
CA THR A 314 23.25 -24.95 -104.97
C THR A 314 22.62 -25.54 -103.71
N GLU A 315 22.94 -26.79 -103.38
CA GLU A 315 22.51 -27.44 -102.13
C GLU A 315 23.21 -26.81 -100.92
N ALA A 316 24.50 -26.50 -100.99
CA ALA A 316 25.22 -25.77 -99.95
C ALA A 316 24.64 -24.37 -99.70
N ILE A 317 24.22 -23.65 -100.74
CA ILE A 317 23.52 -22.36 -100.60
C ILE A 317 22.17 -22.53 -99.90
N LYS A 318 21.39 -23.57 -100.23
CA LYS A 318 20.13 -23.89 -99.51
C LYS A 318 20.40 -24.24 -98.05
N LEU A 319 21.41 -25.07 -97.76
CA LEU A 319 21.80 -25.44 -96.41
C LEU A 319 22.24 -24.22 -95.59
N LEU A 320 23.01 -23.30 -96.19
CA LEU A 320 23.39 -22.04 -95.56
C LEU A 320 22.18 -21.14 -95.31
N GLN A 321 21.21 -21.06 -96.22
CA GLN A 321 19.96 -20.32 -96.01
C GLN A 321 19.11 -20.93 -94.89
N GLU A 322 19.02 -22.26 -94.82
CA GLU A 322 18.30 -22.97 -93.76
C GLU A 322 19.00 -22.80 -92.41
N GLN A 323 20.33 -22.92 -92.34
CA GLN A 323 21.13 -22.62 -91.16
C GLN A 323 20.95 -21.15 -90.70
N LEU A 324 20.95 -20.18 -91.63
CA LEU A 324 20.79 -18.77 -91.30
C LEU A 324 19.37 -18.48 -90.79
N ASN A 325 18.33 -19.09 -91.36
CA ASN A 325 16.97 -19.02 -90.82
C ASN A 325 16.87 -19.67 -89.43
N ASN A 326 17.47 -20.84 -89.23
CA ASN A 326 17.42 -21.56 -87.95
C ASN A 326 18.20 -20.81 -86.84
N ILE A 327 19.34 -20.20 -87.18
CA ILE A 327 20.05 -19.26 -86.29
C ILE A 327 19.15 -18.07 -85.97
N ARG A 328 18.55 -17.42 -86.97
CA ARG A 328 17.65 -16.27 -86.79
C ARG A 328 16.43 -16.61 -85.92
N ASP A 329 15.85 -17.79 -86.07
CA ASP A 329 14.75 -18.24 -85.23
C ASP A 329 15.21 -18.55 -83.79
N SER A 330 16.42 -19.10 -83.63
CA SER A 330 17.03 -19.29 -82.31
C SER A 330 17.34 -17.96 -81.60
N ASP A 331 17.88 -16.97 -82.32
CA ASP A 331 18.14 -15.61 -81.84
C ASP A 331 16.82 -14.90 -81.48
N MET A 332 15.80 -15.01 -82.34
CA MET A 332 14.47 -14.47 -82.04
C MET A 332 13.81 -15.16 -80.85
N SER A 333 14.11 -16.44 -80.59
CA SER A 333 13.63 -17.14 -79.40
C SER A 333 14.36 -16.69 -78.13
N SER A 334 15.69 -16.48 -78.19
CA SER A 334 16.47 -15.99 -77.06
C SER A 334 16.09 -14.54 -76.71
N LEU A 335 15.89 -13.68 -77.71
CA LEU A 335 15.39 -12.31 -77.53
C LEU A 335 13.99 -12.27 -76.89
N LYS A 336 13.11 -13.23 -77.20
CA LYS A 336 11.80 -13.36 -76.53
C LYS A 336 11.93 -13.76 -75.05
N ILE A 337 12.86 -14.66 -74.73
CA ILE A 337 13.14 -15.06 -73.33
C ILE A 337 13.71 -13.86 -72.56
N VAL A 338 14.76 -13.21 -73.07
CA VAL A 338 15.40 -12.05 -72.43
C VAL A 338 14.42 -10.88 -72.26
N THR A 339 13.53 -10.64 -73.23
CA THR A 339 12.50 -9.60 -73.08
C THR A 339 11.40 -9.96 -72.08
N ALA A 340 11.06 -11.24 -71.90
CA ALA A 340 10.16 -11.69 -70.83
C ALA A 340 10.81 -11.54 -69.44
N GLU A 341 12.05 -12.01 -69.28
CA GLU A 341 12.84 -11.84 -68.05
C GLU A 341 12.99 -10.35 -67.67
N LEU A 342 13.24 -9.47 -68.66
CA LEU A 342 13.31 -8.02 -68.44
C LEU A 342 11.98 -7.43 -67.97
N GLN A 343 10.83 -7.90 -68.47
CA GLN A 343 9.51 -7.44 -68.01
C GLN A 343 9.20 -7.93 -66.59
N ASP A 344 9.58 -9.15 -66.23
CA ASP A 344 9.36 -9.65 -64.87
C ASP A 344 10.32 -9.01 -63.86
N ALA A 345 11.59 -8.77 -64.24
CA ALA A 345 12.52 -7.95 -63.47
C ALA A 345 11.96 -6.53 -63.24
N LYS A 346 11.36 -5.92 -64.27
CA LYS A 346 10.70 -4.61 -64.17
C LYS A 346 9.50 -4.63 -63.19
N LYS A 347 8.64 -5.65 -63.24
CA LYS A 347 7.52 -5.80 -62.29
C LYS A 347 8.02 -5.95 -60.85
N ASN A 348 9.08 -6.73 -60.64
CA ASN A 348 9.66 -6.93 -59.31
C ASN A 348 10.28 -5.63 -58.78
N LEU A 349 10.98 -4.86 -59.63
CA LEU A 349 11.46 -3.52 -59.30
C LEU A 349 10.33 -2.57 -58.88
N GLN A 350 9.18 -2.63 -59.56
CA GLN A 350 8.02 -1.81 -59.20
C GLN A 350 7.40 -2.22 -57.85
N LYS A 351 7.30 -3.52 -57.55
CA LYS A 351 6.86 -3.99 -56.22
C LYS A 351 7.79 -3.53 -55.10
N ILE A 352 9.11 -3.60 -55.33
CA ILE A 352 10.12 -3.12 -54.37
C ILE A 352 9.97 -1.60 -54.14
N LEU A 353 9.64 -0.82 -55.17
CA LEU A 353 9.35 0.62 -55.04
C LEU A 353 8.08 0.87 -54.22
N GLU A 354 7.01 0.09 -54.43
CA GLU A 354 5.76 0.21 -53.68
C GLU A 354 5.97 -0.16 -52.19
N GLU A 355 6.76 -1.20 -51.93
CA GLU A 355 7.17 -1.59 -50.57
C GLU A 355 8.06 -0.53 -49.90
N GLU A 356 9.04 0.05 -50.62
CA GLU A 356 9.92 1.12 -50.10
C GLU A 356 9.13 2.37 -49.69
N ASN A 357 8.10 2.73 -50.46
CA ASN A 357 7.18 3.82 -50.11
C ASN A 357 6.31 3.49 -48.88
N SER A 358 5.81 2.25 -48.77
CA SER A 358 5.06 1.78 -47.61
C SER A 358 5.91 1.80 -46.33
N GLN A 359 7.12 1.24 -46.40
CA GLN A 359 8.08 1.25 -45.30
C GLN A 359 8.49 2.69 -44.92
N ARG A 360 8.72 3.59 -45.89
CA ARG A 360 9.01 5.01 -45.61
C ARG A 360 7.84 5.68 -44.88
N SER A 361 6.60 5.44 -45.31
CA SER A 361 5.41 5.99 -44.65
C SER A 361 5.26 5.49 -43.21
N SER A 362 5.54 4.20 -42.96
CA SER A 362 5.58 3.63 -41.61
C SER A 362 6.69 4.25 -40.73
N VAL A 363 7.89 4.45 -41.29
CA VAL A 363 9.01 5.11 -40.59
C VAL A 363 8.68 6.56 -40.26
N ASP A 364 8.01 7.30 -41.15
CA ASP A 364 7.63 8.70 -40.90
C ASP A 364 6.48 8.80 -39.87
N PHE A 365 5.53 7.85 -39.86
CA PHE A 365 4.56 7.69 -38.77
C PHE A 365 5.24 7.41 -37.42
N LEU A 366 6.18 6.46 -37.37
CA LEU A 366 6.92 6.14 -36.14
C LEU A 366 7.78 7.30 -35.62
N LYS A 367 8.28 8.19 -36.50
CA LYS A 367 8.95 9.44 -36.09
C LYS A 367 7.98 10.41 -35.44
N LEU A 368 6.78 10.60 -36.04
CA LEU A 368 5.74 11.46 -35.47
C LEU A 368 5.31 10.96 -34.10
N GLU A 369 5.13 9.65 -33.94
CA GLU A 369 4.80 9.03 -32.65
C GLU A 369 5.94 9.19 -31.62
N LEU A 370 7.19 8.98 -32.03
CA LEU A 370 8.35 9.21 -31.16
C LEU A 370 8.46 10.68 -30.71
N ASP A 371 8.17 11.64 -31.58
CA ASP A 371 8.16 13.07 -31.24
C ASP A 371 6.90 13.46 -30.43
N ASN A 372 5.80 12.70 -30.54
CA ASN A 372 4.65 12.79 -29.65
C ASN A 372 4.99 12.36 -28.22
N VAL A 373 5.52 11.14 -28.07
CA VAL A 373 5.95 10.58 -26.76
C VAL A 373 7.02 11.46 -26.09
N LYS A 374 7.97 12.05 -26.83
CA LYS A 374 8.93 13.01 -26.26
C LYS A 374 8.26 14.26 -25.69
N ARG A 375 7.19 14.74 -26.33
CA ARG A 375 6.43 15.92 -25.90
C ARG A 375 5.67 15.62 -24.61
N GLU A 376 4.94 14.51 -24.59
CA GLU A 376 4.20 14.01 -23.43
C GLU A 376 5.13 13.74 -22.24
N HIS A 377 6.27 13.09 -22.46
CA HIS A 377 7.29 12.91 -21.42
C HIS A 377 7.80 14.25 -20.87
N SER A 378 7.98 15.26 -21.72
CA SER A 378 8.43 16.60 -21.30
C SER A 378 7.35 17.32 -20.47
N GLU A 379 6.08 17.16 -20.84
CA GLU A 379 4.93 17.71 -20.10
C GLU A 379 4.73 17.00 -18.75
N LEU A 380 4.80 15.67 -18.72
CA LEU A 380 4.75 14.88 -17.48
C LEU A 380 5.90 15.23 -16.54
N LYS A 381 7.10 15.45 -17.07
CA LYS A 381 8.25 15.92 -16.28
C LYS A 381 8.02 17.31 -15.68
N HIS A 382 7.35 18.22 -16.40
CA HIS A 382 6.97 19.53 -15.86
C HIS A 382 5.96 19.38 -14.72
N LYS A 383 4.88 18.63 -14.95
CA LYS A 383 3.83 18.34 -13.95
C LYS A 383 4.40 17.66 -12.69
N ALA A 384 5.41 16.79 -12.84
CA ALA A 384 6.10 16.18 -11.72
C ALA A 384 6.89 17.19 -10.86
N LEU A 385 7.57 18.16 -11.48
CA LEU A 385 8.27 19.24 -10.77
C LEU A 385 7.29 20.22 -10.09
N GLU A 386 6.12 20.47 -10.68
CA GLU A 386 5.04 21.25 -10.06
C GLU A 386 4.44 20.50 -8.85
N ALA A 387 4.21 19.19 -8.98
CA ALA A 387 3.80 18.34 -7.87
C ALA A 387 4.86 18.28 -6.74
N GLU A 388 6.14 18.26 -7.08
CA GLU A 388 7.24 18.29 -6.11
C GLU A 388 7.29 19.63 -5.36
N SER A 389 7.20 20.77 -6.06
CA SER A 389 7.22 22.10 -5.42
C SER A 389 5.98 22.37 -4.54
N THR A 390 4.80 21.86 -4.93
CA THR A 390 3.60 21.93 -4.10
C THR A 390 3.69 21.02 -2.87
N ALA A 391 4.25 19.81 -3.01
CA ALA A 391 4.54 18.93 -1.87
C ALA A 391 5.56 19.54 -0.89
N GLN A 392 6.63 20.17 -1.39
CA GLN A 392 7.59 20.92 -0.57
C GLN A 392 6.92 22.09 0.17
N THR A 393 5.99 22.79 -0.48
CA THR A 393 5.23 23.89 0.15
C THR A 393 4.35 23.37 1.29
N LEU A 394 3.62 22.27 1.07
CA LEU A 394 2.79 21.63 2.10
C LEU A 394 3.62 21.09 3.27
N GLN A 395 4.81 20.56 3.00
CA GLN A 395 5.76 20.12 4.05
C GLN A 395 6.16 21.30 4.96
N VAL A 396 6.51 22.45 4.39
CA VAL A 396 6.84 23.67 5.15
C VAL A 396 5.64 24.18 5.95
N GLU A 397 4.43 24.11 5.41
CA GLU A 397 3.22 24.46 6.17
C GLU A 397 2.95 23.50 7.33
N LEU A 398 3.15 22.19 7.14
CA LEU A 398 3.01 21.18 8.17
C LEU A 398 4.01 21.41 9.31
N GLU A 399 5.28 21.65 8.98
CA GLU A 399 6.32 21.99 9.95
C GLU A 399 6.00 23.29 10.70
N ARG A 400 5.46 24.31 10.01
CA ARG A 400 4.98 25.54 10.64
C ARG A 400 3.82 25.28 11.62
N TYR A 401 2.81 24.48 11.23
CA TYR A 401 1.70 24.14 12.12
C TYR A 401 2.14 23.30 13.31
N LYS A 402 3.08 22.37 13.11
CA LYS A 402 3.69 21.59 14.18
C LYS A 402 4.43 22.50 15.18
N ALA A 403 5.25 23.44 14.69
CA ALA A 403 5.94 24.40 15.54
C ALA A 403 4.96 25.33 16.29
N GLN A 404 3.84 25.73 15.66
CA GLN A 404 2.77 26.49 16.34
C GLN A 404 2.08 25.67 17.44
N LEU A 405 1.84 24.38 17.23
CA LEU A 405 1.27 23.49 18.24
C LEU A 405 2.26 23.24 19.39
N GLU A 406 3.53 22.99 19.09
CA GLU A 406 4.59 22.84 20.11
C GLU A 406 4.77 24.13 20.92
N ALA A 407 4.71 25.31 20.28
CA ALA A 407 4.75 26.59 20.99
C ALA A 407 3.50 26.85 21.85
N ALA A 408 2.31 26.43 21.42
CA ALA A 408 1.09 26.51 22.23
C ALA A 408 1.09 25.53 23.42
N LEU A 409 1.69 24.34 23.25
CA LEU A 409 1.88 23.36 24.34
C LEU A 409 2.98 23.78 25.32
N ALA A 410 4.02 24.49 24.85
CA ALA A 410 5.07 25.06 25.69
C ALA A 410 4.66 26.39 26.35
N GLY A 411 3.57 27.01 25.89
CA GLY A 411 3.05 28.27 26.43
C GLY A 411 2.27 28.09 27.72
N ASP A 412 2.98 28.06 28.85
CA ASP A 412 2.57 28.47 30.22
C ASP A 412 1.17 28.10 30.77
N LEU A 413 0.49 27.09 30.21
CA LEU A 413 -0.65 26.44 30.87
C LEU A 413 -0.29 25.93 32.28
N GLN A 414 0.99 25.59 32.50
CA GLN A 414 1.51 25.25 33.82
C GLN A 414 1.49 26.44 34.79
N ALA A 415 1.86 27.64 34.35
CA ALA A 415 1.90 28.83 35.19
C ALA A 415 0.49 29.31 35.59
N GLU A 416 -0.48 29.24 34.67
CA GLU A 416 -1.89 29.51 35.01
C GLU A 416 -2.49 28.43 35.92
N CYS A 417 -2.16 27.15 35.70
CA CYS A 417 -2.57 26.07 36.60
C CYS A 417 -1.98 26.24 38.01
N ASP A 418 -0.71 26.61 38.13
CA ASP A 418 -0.05 26.81 39.43
C ASP A 418 -0.61 28.02 40.19
N ASP A 419 -0.96 29.12 39.51
CA ASP A 419 -1.68 30.26 40.12
C ASP A 419 -3.10 29.91 40.58
N ILE A 420 -3.84 29.13 39.77
CA ILE A 420 -5.17 28.61 40.16
C ILE A 420 -5.06 27.65 41.36
N GLN A 421 -4.06 26.76 41.36
CA GLN A 421 -3.77 25.84 42.48
C GLN A 421 -3.50 26.60 43.78
N LEU A 422 -2.68 27.67 43.73
CA LEU A 422 -2.39 28.52 44.88
C LEU A 422 -3.65 29.27 45.39
N LYS A 423 -4.49 29.78 44.48
CA LYS A 423 -5.76 30.43 44.83
C LYS A 423 -6.74 29.47 45.50
N ILE A 424 -6.86 28.23 45.00
CA ILE A 424 -7.67 27.17 45.61
C ILE A 424 -7.15 26.85 47.02
N GLN A 425 -5.84 26.68 47.19
CA GLN A 425 -5.24 26.38 48.49
C GLN A 425 -5.45 27.53 49.49
N HIS A 426 -5.36 28.78 49.04
CA HIS A 426 -5.64 29.95 49.87
C HIS A 426 -7.10 29.99 50.34
N LEU A 427 -8.06 29.82 49.41
CA LEU A 427 -9.50 29.78 49.75
C LEU A 427 -9.84 28.63 50.70
N ALA A 428 -9.23 27.45 50.52
CA ALA A 428 -9.39 26.33 51.42
C ALA A 428 -8.90 26.66 52.85
N SER A 429 -7.76 27.35 52.98
CA SER A 429 -7.26 27.78 54.31
C SER A 429 -8.16 28.83 54.97
N GLN A 430 -8.74 29.76 54.21
CA GLN A 430 -9.70 30.74 54.74
C GLN A 430 -10.99 30.06 55.21
N ALA A 431 -11.51 29.08 54.45
CA ALA A 431 -12.70 28.34 54.81
C ALA A 431 -12.52 27.51 56.09
N GLU A 432 -11.35 26.90 56.29
CA GLU A 432 -11.04 26.14 57.51
C GLU A 432 -10.88 27.05 58.73
N ASN A 433 -10.20 28.20 58.60
CA ASN A 433 -10.11 29.19 59.67
C ASN A 433 -11.51 29.70 60.09
N ALA A 434 -12.38 30.04 59.12
CA ALA A 434 -13.75 30.45 59.40
C ALA A 434 -14.58 29.34 60.07
N ARG A 435 -14.30 28.06 59.76
CA ARG A 435 -14.92 26.91 60.41
C ARG A 435 -14.48 26.80 61.88
N GLU A 436 -13.21 27.03 62.18
CA GLU A 436 -12.68 27.03 63.54
C GLU A 436 -13.23 28.20 64.37
N GLU A 437 -13.27 29.42 63.81
CA GLU A 437 -13.93 30.59 64.44
C GLU A 437 -15.40 30.31 64.80
N VAL A 438 -16.17 29.65 63.91
CA VAL A 438 -17.55 29.26 64.19
C VAL A 438 -17.64 28.22 65.32
N VAL A 439 -16.68 27.30 65.45
CA VAL A 439 -16.64 26.34 66.57
C VAL A 439 -16.37 27.05 67.89
N ASP A 440 -15.43 28.00 67.93
CA ASP A 440 -15.13 28.78 69.12
C ASP A 440 -16.27 29.74 69.51
N ILE A 441 -16.94 30.36 68.54
CA ILE A 441 -18.16 31.16 68.77
C ILE A 441 -19.25 30.29 69.39
N ASN A 442 -19.50 29.08 68.87
CA ASN A 442 -20.50 28.16 69.44
C ASN A 442 -20.15 27.73 70.87
N LYS A 443 -18.87 27.50 71.17
CA LYS A 443 -18.38 27.19 72.52
C LYS A 443 -18.63 28.36 73.48
N ASN A 444 -18.33 29.58 73.05
CA ASN A 444 -18.58 30.80 73.83
C ASN A 444 -20.09 31.05 74.05
N ILE A 445 -20.94 30.81 73.04
CA ILE A 445 -22.40 30.86 73.16
C ILE A 445 -22.89 29.83 74.19
N SER A 446 -22.34 28.62 74.20
CA SER A 446 -22.71 27.60 75.19
C SER A 446 -22.32 27.99 76.61
N LEU A 447 -21.15 28.60 76.81
CA LEU A 447 -20.72 29.12 78.12
C LEU A 447 -21.62 30.27 78.60
N LEU A 448 -21.85 31.28 77.75
CA LEU A 448 -22.73 32.41 78.06
C LEU A 448 -24.17 31.97 78.36
N LYS A 449 -24.65 30.90 77.71
CA LYS A 449 -25.96 30.31 78.00
C LYS A 449 -26.00 29.68 79.40
N GLN A 450 -24.95 28.97 79.79
CA GLN A 450 -24.83 28.39 81.13
C GLN A 450 -24.74 29.49 82.21
N ASP A 451 -23.92 30.53 81.98
CA ASP A 451 -23.81 31.67 82.87
C ASP A 451 -25.18 32.38 83.05
N ALA A 452 -25.90 32.63 81.95
CA ALA A 452 -27.24 33.22 81.99
C ALA A 452 -28.25 32.35 82.75
N GLU A 453 -28.16 31.02 82.63
CA GLU A 453 -29.01 30.08 83.39
C GLU A 453 -28.70 30.13 84.89
N THR A 454 -27.42 30.16 85.29
CA THR A 454 -27.03 30.32 86.71
C THR A 454 -27.48 31.68 87.27
N ALA A 455 -27.37 32.75 86.49
CA ALA A 455 -27.87 34.07 86.87
C ALA A 455 -29.40 34.10 87.03
N CYS A 456 -30.14 33.37 86.19
CA CYS A 456 -31.60 33.24 86.32
C CYS A 456 -32.00 32.48 87.59
N ILE A 457 -31.26 31.43 87.97
CA ILE A 457 -31.48 30.71 89.23
C ILE A 457 -31.20 31.63 90.42
N ALA A 458 -30.05 32.33 90.43
CA ALA A 458 -29.71 33.28 91.50
C ALA A 458 -30.73 34.43 91.63
N ALA A 459 -31.28 34.92 90.50
CA ALA A 459 -32.32 35.93 90.50
C ALA A 459 -33.64 35.42 91.12
N LYS A 460 -34.06 34.19 90.81
CA LYS A 460 -35.25 33.56 91.42
C LYS A 460 -35.08 33.38 92.94
N GLU A 461 -33.92 32.91 93.39
CA GLU A 461 -33.64 32.82 94.83
C GLU A 461 -33.65 34.20 95.51
N ALA A 462 -33.17 35.25 94.84
CA ALA A 462 -33.22 36.61 95.35
C ALA A 462 -34.67 37.15 95.42
N GLU A 463 -35.52 36.81 94.45
CA GLU A 463 -36.95 37.13 94.45
C GLU A 463 -37.69 36.41 95.59
N GLU A 464 -37.40 35.13 95.84
CA GLU A 464 -37.93 34.38 96.98
C GLU A 464 -37.48 34.97 98.33
N ARG A 465 -36.19 35.34 98.46
CA ARG A 465 -35.68 36.04 99.66
C ARG A 465 -36.32 37.41 99.86
N LEU A 466 -36.56 38.17 98.78
CA LEU A 466 -37.27 39.45 98.85
C LEU A 466 -38.72 39.25 99.31
N LYS A 467 -39.39 38.19 98.85
CA LYS A 467 -40.75 37.86 99.28
C LYS A 467 -40.81 37.52 100.76
N ILE A 468 -39.89 36.71 101.27
CA ILE A 468 -39.74 36.44 102.72
C ILE A 468 -39.52 37.74 103.50
N ALA A 469 -38.62 38.62 103.02
CA ALA A 469 -38.36 39.91 103.67
C ALA A 469 -39.58 40.85 103.64
N LEU A 470 -40.42 40.81 102.60
CA LEU A 470 -41.68 41.56 102.54
C LEU A 470 -42.71 41.02 103.54
N ASP A 471 -42.85 39.69 103.65
CA ASP A 471 -43.73 39.05 104.63
C ASP A 471 -43.26 39.37 106.08
N GLU A 472 -41.95 39.37 106.33
CA GLU A 472 -41.35 39.81 107.61
C GLU A 472 -41.59 41.30 107.91
N VAL A 473 -41.48 42.19 106.91
CA VAL A 473 -41.78 43.62 107.06
C VAL A 473 -43.28 43.85 107.30
N GLU A 474 -44.17 43.07 106.68
CA GLU A 474 -45.60 43.15 106.96
C GLU A 474 -45.93 42.64 108.38
N ALA A 475 -45.29 41.56 108.83
CA ALA A 475 -45.39 41.08 110.20
C ALA A 475 -44.85 42.10 111.21
N ALA A 476 -43.71 42.75 110.91
CA ALA A 476 -43.16 43.84 111.73
C ALA A 476 -44.10 45.05 111.78
N ARG A 477 -44.75 45.43 110.66
CA ARG A 477 -45.80 46.46 110.62
C ARG A 477 -47.10 46.07 111.33
N ALA A 478 -47.41 44.79 111.44
CA ALA A 478 -48.53 44.31 112.24
C ALA A 478 -48.21 44.40 113.74
N ALA A 479 -46.97 44.07 114.13
CA ALA A 479 -46.46 44.28 115.49
C ALA A 479 -46.35 45.78 115.84
N GLU A 480 -45.92 46.63 114.90
CA GLU A 480 -45.92 48.10 115.04
C GLU A 480 -47.33 48.64 115.29
N ARG A 481 -48.32 48.21 114.51
CA ARG A 481 -49.73 48.57 114.73
C ARG A 481 -50.24 48.12 116.09
N HIS A 482 -49.95 46.88 116.51
CA HIS A 482 -50.30 46.39 117.84
C HIS A 482 -49.61 47.20 118.97
N ALA A 483 -48.36 47.64 118.77
CA ALA A 483 -47.68 48.54 119.70
C ALA A 483 -48.32 49.93 119.72
N GLY A 484 -48.72 50.47 118.56
CA GLY A 484 -49.47 51.71 118.42
C GLY A 484 -50.82 51.68 119.14
N ASP A 485 -51.59 50.59 118.99
CA ASP A 485 -52.88 50.41 119.65
C ASP A 485 -52.76 50.25 121.18
N MET A 486 -51.64 49.66 121.65
CA MET A 486 -51.25 49.64 123.07
C MET A 486 -50.89 51.03 123.60
N ILE A 487 -50.14 51.82 122.82
CA ILE A 487 -49.77 53.20 123.14
C ILE A 487 -51.00 54.11 123.15
N HIS A 488 -51.98 53.90 122.26
CA HIS A 488 -53.15 54.78 122.15
C HIS A 488 -54.20 54.54 123.26
N ASN A 489 -54.21 53.35 123.88
CA ASN A 489 -55.15 52.98 124.95
C ASN A 489 -54.59 53.08 126.38
N SER A 490 -53.37 53.59 126.57
CA SER A 490 -52.77 53.78 127.91
C SER A 490 -52.42 55.24 128.23
N SER A 491 -53.13 55.76 129.24
CA SER A 491 -52.73 56.87 130.11
C SER A 491 -52.87 58.32 129.60
N GLN A 492 -54.04 58.88 129.88
CA GLN A 492 -54.21 60.26 130.30
C GLN A 492 -53.52 60.47 131.68
N THR A 493 -52.95 61.67 131.94
CA THR A 493 -52.19 62.10 133.15
C THR A 493 -50.82 61.44 133.37
N ASP A 494 -49.74 62.15 133.73
CA ASP A 494 -49.53 63.61 133.74
C ASP A 494 -48.03 63.99 133.62
N ALA A 495 -47.80 65.19 133.05
CA ALA A 495 -46.61 66.06 133.14
C ALA A 495 -45.19 65.48 133.36
N ALA A 496 -44.30 65.66 132.37
CA ALA A 496 -43.30 66.73 132.43
C ALA A 496 -42.49 66.95 131.13
N GLN A 497 -42.69 68.12 130.52
CA GLN A 497 -41.63 68.98 129.95
C GLN A 497 -40.81 68.52 128.71
N GLY A 498 -41.35 68.81 127.52
CA GLY A 498 -40.64 69.71 126.59
C GLY A 498 -39.86 69.14 125.38
N CYS A 499 -40.55 68.91 124.26
CA CYS A 499 -40.43 69.79 123.09
C CYS A 499 -41.56 69.55 122.06
N SER A 500 -42.16 70.64 121.60
CA SER A 500 -43.19 70.78 120.56
C SER A 500 -42.72 70.34 119.16
N THR A 501 -43.53 70.01 118.13
CA THR A 501 -45.00 69.88 117.95
C THR A 501 -45.34 69.34 116.54
N SER A 502 -46.59 68.90 116.37
CA SER A 502 -47.43 69.06 115.15
C SER A 502 -47.30 68.08 113.97
N ASN A 503 -48.34 67.26 113.84
CA ASN A 503 -49.18 67.08 112.65
C ASN A 503 -48.83 67.93 111.40
N SER A 504 -48.89 67.29 110.22
CA SER A 504 -50.00 67.53 109.27
C SER A 504 -49.90 66.68 108.01
N HIS A 505 -51.03 66.52 107.31
CA HIS A 505 -51.05 66.14 105.90
C HIS A 505 -50.20 67.12 105.06
N SER A 506 -48.95 66.79 104.81
CA SER A 506 -48.07 67.60 103.99
C SER A 506 -48.19 67.21 102.52
N LYS A 507 -48.76 68.11 101.71
CA LYS A 507 -48.23 68.35 100.36
C LYS A 507 -46.71 68.54 100.53
N ILE A 508 -45.92 67.58 100.06
CA ILE A 508 -44.47 67.61 100.19
C ILE A 508 -43.97 68.82 99.41
N LYS A 509 -43.60 69.88 100.15
CA LYS A 509 -42.84 70.99 99.59
C LYS A 509 -41.40 70.50 99.47
N LEU A 510 -41.10 69.90 98.32
CA LEU A 510 -39.71 69.78 97.85
C LEU A 510 -39.09 71.18 97.89
N SER A 511 -37.83 71.30 98.30
CA SER A 511 -37.10 72.55 98.07
C SER A 511 -36.97 72.80 96.56
N VAL A 512 -36.69 74.04 96.17
CA VAL A 512 -36.47 74.34 94.74
C VAL A 512 -35.30 73.51 94.23
N GLU A 513 -34.22 73.43 95.01
CA GLU A 513 -33.07 72.57 94.77
C GLU A 513 -33.40 71.07 94.67
N ASP A 514 -34.28 70.51 95.52
CA ASP A 514 -34.66 69.09 95.44
C ASP A 514 -35.50 68.78 94.19
N PHE A 515 -36.42 69.69 93.83
CA PHE A 515 -37.22 69.56 92.61
C PHE A 515 -36.36 69.74 91.36
N GLU A 516 -35.45 70.72 91.35
CA GLU A 516 -34.46 70.88 90.27
C GLU A 516 -33.51 69.68 90.19
N SER A 517 -33.09 69.09 91.31
CA SER A 517 -32.25 67.88 91.32
C SER A 517 -32.96 66.67 90.72
N LEU A 518 -34.22 66.43 91.10
CA LEU A 518 -35.05 65.35 90.53
C LEU A 518 -35.43 65.61 89.07
N SER A 519 -35.77 66.84 88.68
CA SER A 519 -36.04 67.21 87.29
C SER A 519 -34.79 67.02 86.43
N LYS A 520 -33.63 67.52 86.89
CA LYS A 520 -32.34 67.33 86.23
C LYS A 520 -31.97 65.85 86.11
N LYS A 521 -32.22 65.03 87.13
CA LYS A 521 -32.00 63.57 87.05
C LYS A 521 -32.89 62.89 86.02
N GLY A 522 -34.13 63.36 85.89
CA GLY A 522 -35.06 62.92 84.84
C GLY A 522 -34.63 63.36 83.44
N GLU A 523 -34.15 64.60 83.29
CA GLU A 523 -33.62 65.16 82.05
C GLU A 523 -32.32 64.48 81.62
N GLU A 524 -31.39 64.21 82.54
CA GLU A 524 -30.18 63.40 82.32
C GLU A 524 -30.55 61.99 81.83
N SER A 525 -31.48 61.32 82.52
CA SER A 525 -31.93 59.97 82.14
C SER A 525 -32.64 59.95 80.78
N LYS A 526 -33.36 61.02 80.43
CA LYS A 526 -33.99 61.20 79.12
C LYS A 526 -32.94 61.47 78.04
N ALA A 527 -31.96 62.33 78.29
CA ALA A 527 -30.86 62.60 77.36
C ALA A 527 -30.05 61.32 77.06
N ASP A 528 -29.77 60.49 78.06
CA ASP A 528 -29.13 59.18 77.88
C ASP A 528 -29.98 58.22 77.02
N ALA A 529 -31.30 58.27 77.15
CA ALA A 529 -32.22 57.49 76.32
C ALA A 529 -32.27 58.02 74.87
N ASP A 530 -32.37 59.33 74.69
CA ASP A 530 -32.38 60.00 73.39
C ASP A 530 -31.05 59.77 72.63
N ILE A 531 -29.90 59.79 73.33
CA ILE A 531 -28.58 59.44 72.77
C ILE A 531 -28.51 57.97 72.34
N LYS A 532 -29.06 57.04 73.14
CA LYS A 532 -29.13 55.62 72.77
C LYS A 532 -30.02 55.39 71.54
N VAL A 533 -31.18 56.04 71.48
CA VAL A 533 -32.07 55.99 70.31
C VAL A 533 -31.39 56.56 69.07
N ALA A 534 -30.73 57.72 69.17
CA ALA A 534 -29.97 58.32 68.07
C ALA A 534 -28.82 57.41 67.59
N THR A 535 -28.11 56.75 68.51
CA THR A 535 -27.04 55.79 68.17
C THR A 535 -27.58 54.58 67.41
N VAL A 536 -28.70 53.99 67.88
CA VAL A 536 -29.36 52.86 67.20
C VAL A 536 -29.93 53.28 65.84
N MET A 537 -30.51 54.48 65.72
CA MET A 537 -30.98 55.01 64.43
C MET A 537 -29.83 55.20 63.44
N ALA A 538 -28.69 55.76 63.85
CA ALA A 538 -27.51 55.90 62.99
C ALA A 538 -26.95 54.53 62.53
N GLN A 539 -26.99 53.51 63.40
CA GLN A 539 -26.63 52.13 63.02
C GLN A 539 -27.62 51.54 62.00
N ILE A 540 -28.93 51.74 62.20
CA ILE A 540 -29.97 51.29 61.25
C ILE A 540 -29.82 51.98 59.89
N GLU A 541 -29.57 53.30 59.85
CA GLU A 541 -29.32 54.03 58.61
C GLU A 541 -28.06 53.54 57.89
N THR A 542 -26.99 53.22 58.63
CA THR A 542 -25.76 52.63 58.08
C THR A 542 -26.02 51.24 57.48
N ILE A 543 -26.75 50.38 58.19
CA ILE A 543 -27.15 49.05 57.69
C ILE A 543 -28.01 49.19 56.43
N LYS A 544 -29.02 50.06 56.44
CA LYS A 544 -29.92 50.31 55.31
C LYS A 544 -29.19 50.86 54.08
N ALA A 545 -28.18 51.71 54.28
CA ALA A 545 -27.30 52.17 53.21
C ALA A 545 -26.53 50.99 52.59
N SER A 546 -25.91 50.14 53.41
CA SER A 546 -25.19 48.95 52.95
C SER A 546 -26.08 47.92 52.25
N GLU A 547 -27.32 47.74 52.72
CA GLU A 547 -28.35 46.90 52.09
C GLU A 547 -28.69 47.43 50.68
N SER A 548 -28.90 48.74 50.54
CA SER A 548 -29.18 49.36 49.24
C SER A 548 -28.02 49.24 48.24
N GLU A 549 -26.77 49.29 48.72
CA GLU A 549 -25.59 49.07 47.89
C GLU A 549 -25.45 47.61 47.46
N MET A 550 -25.71 46.66 48.37
CA MET A 550 -25.74 45.22 48.09
C MET A 550 -26.81 44.86 47.06
N LEU A 551 -28.03 45.38 47.21
CA LEU A 551 -29.12 45.19 46.24
C LEU A 551 -28.75 45.73 44.85
N LYS A 552 -28.12 46.91 44.79
CA LYS A 552 -27.66 47.47 43.51
C LYS A 552 -26.57 46.64 42.84
N LYS A 553 -25.64 46.06 43.62
CA LYS A 553 -24.62 45.12 43.11
C LYS A 553 -25.25 43.84 42.58
N LEU A 554 -26.23 43.29 43.30
CA LEU A 554 -26.99 42.12 42.87
C LEU A 554 -27.75 42.39 41.56
N GLU A 555 -28.44 43.53 41.45
CA GLU A 555 -29.14 43.94 40.24
C GLU A 555 -28.19 44.07 39.04
N SER A 556 -27.01 44.68 39.21
CA SER A 556 -26.00 44.74 38.14
C SER A 556 -25.47 43.36 37.73
N SER A 557 -25.28 42.43 38.68
CA SER A 557 -24.82 41.07 38.38
C SER A 557 -25.90 40.22 37.69
N MET A 558 -27.17 40.41 38.05
CA MET A 558 -28.29 39.78 37.32
C MET A 558 -28.37 40.27 35.88
N LYS A 559 -28.20 41.58 35.64
CA LYS A 559 -28.18 42.14 34.29
C LYS A 559 -26.99 41.65 33.45
N GLU A 560 -25.80 41.58 34.04
CA GLU A 560 -24.61 41.00 33.38
C GLU A 560 -24.85 39.53 32.99
N LYS A 561 -25.49 38.75 33.87
CA LYS A 561 -25.89 37.37 33.56
C LYS A 561 -26.86 37.32 32.37
N GLU A 562 -27.90 38.16 32.35
CA GLU A 562 -28.86 38.22 31.23
C GLU A 562 -28.17 38.59 29.90
N GLU A 563 -27.21 39.52 29.91
CA GLU A 563 -26.41 39.88 28.73
C GLU A 563 -25.53 38.73 28.24
N ILE A 564 -24.91 37.95 29.15
CA ILE A 564 -24.14 36.74 28.81
C ILE A 564 -25.07 35.64 28.26
N GLU A 565 -26.24 35.42 28.87
CA GLU A 565 -27.21 34.40 28.46
C GLU A 565 -27.76 34.68 27.05
N ALA A 566 -28.06 35.95 26.74
CA ALA A 566 -28.42 36.38 25.38
C ALA A 566 -27.27 36.19 24.36
N ALA A 567 -26.03 36.51 24.74
CA ALA A 567 -24.86 36.31 23.89
C ALA A 567 -24.60 34.82 23.57
N ILE A 568 -24.86 33.92 24.53
CA ILE A 568 -24.79 32.47 24.32
C ILE A 568 -25.90 32.01 23.35
N GLU A 569 -27.13 32.49 23.51
CA GLU A 569 -28.25 32.12 22.62
C GLU A 569 -27.99 32.56 21.16
N ASP A 570 -27.44 33.76 20.95
CA ASP A 570 -27.08 34.24 19.60
C ASP A 570 -25.87 33.50 19.02
N ALA A 571 -24.87 33.15 19.84
CA ALA A 571 -23.76 32.30 19.40
C ALA A 571 -24.21 30.89 18.99
N LEU A 572 -25.17 30.30 19.71
CA LEU A 572 -25.78 29.01 19.36
C LEU A 572 -26.54 29.10 18.03
N LYS A 573 -27.37 30.12 17.81
CA LYS A 573 -28.07 30.33 16.52
C LYS A 573 -27.08 30.49 15.36
N GLN A 574 -25.97 31.22 15.57
CA GLN A 574 -24.92 31.35 14.54
C GLN A 574 -24.23 30.02 14.25
N ALA A 575 -23.97 29.20 15.27
CA ALA A 575 -23.39 27.86 15.11
C ALA A 575 -24.34 26.92 14.35
N GLU A 576 -25.63 26.88 14.70
CA GLU A 576 -26.66 26.11 13.99
C GLU A 576 -26.80 26.55 12.52
N MET A 577 -26.80 27.86 12.25
CA MET A 577 -26.82 28.39 10.89
C MET A 577 -25.57 28.00 10.09
N ALA A 578 -24.38 27.99 10.72
CA ALA A 578 -23.14 27.57 10.09
C ALA A 578 -23.12 26.05 9.82
N GLU A 579 -23.66 25.23 10.71
CA GLU A 579 -23.80 23.78 10.50
C GLU A 579 -24.80 23.47 9.38
N ALA A 580 -25.95 24.15 9.35
CA ALA A 580 -26.92 24.02 8.26
C ALA A 580 -26.30 24.43 6.90
N ALA A 581 -25.54 25.52 6.86
CA ALA A 581 -24.82 25.94 5.66
C ALA A 581 -23.75 24.92 5.23
N LYS A 582 -22.99 24.36 6.18
CA LYS A 582 -22.02 23.29 5.94
C LYS A 582 -22.69 22.06 5.31
N LEU A 583 -23.81 21.59 5.87
CA LEU A 583 -24.54 20.43 5.36
C LEU A 583 -25.06 20.64 3.93
N VAL A 584 -25.50 21.86 3.58
CA VAL A 584 -25.88 22.20 2.20
C VAL A 584 -24.68 22.11 1.25
N VAL A 585 -23.52 22.65 1.64
CA VAL A 585 -22.28 22.58 0.84
C VAL A 585 -21.77 21.14 0.69
N GLU A 586 -21.77 20.34 1.77
CA GLU A 586 -21.42 18.92 1.71
C GLU A 586 -22.39 18.14 0.81
N GLY A 587 -23.69 18.42 0.88
CA GLY A 587 -24.70 17.86 -0.03
C GLY A 587 -24.46 18.20 -1.51
N GLU A 588 -24.07 19.44 -1.82
CA GLU A 588 -23.66 19.81 -3.19
C GLU A 588 -22.36 19.12 -3.62
N LEU A 589 -21.36 19.01 -2.74
CA LEU A 589 -20.10 18.35 -3.04
C LEU A 589 -20.30 16.84 -3.31
N ILE A 590 -21.17 16.18 -2.55
CA ILE A 590 -21.55 14.78 -2.78
C ILE A 590 -22.23 14.65 -4.15
N LYS A 591 -23.18 15.52 -4.49
CA LYS A 591 -23.84 15.53 -5.82
C LYS A 591 -22.85 15.78 -6.96
N ARG A 592 -21.88 16.70 -6.79
CA ARG A 592 -20.82 16.94 -7.79
C ARG A 592 -19.92 15.72 -7.96
N ARG A 593 -19.57 15.01 -6.87
CA ARG A 593 -18.79 13.76 -6.92
C ARG A 593 -19.56 12.63 -7.60
N GLN A 594 -20.84 12.46 -7.27
CA GLN A 594 -21.72 11.48 -7.92
C GLN A 594 -21.85 11.76 -9.42
N LYS A 595 -22.14 13.01 -9.79
CA LYS A 595 -22.22 13.38 -11.20
C LYS A 595 -20.89 13.16 -11.95
N ALA A 596 -19.76 13.55 -11.37
CA ALA A 596 -18.45 13.28 -11.98
C ALA A 596 -18.17 11.77 -12.14
N GLN A 597 -18.76 10.92 -11.30
CA GLN A 597 -18.66 9.46 -11.42
C GLN A 597 -19.64 8.90 -12.46
N GLU A 598 -20.84 9.49 -12.61
CA GLU A 598 -21.80 9.17 -13.68
C GLU A 598 -21.27 9.60 -15.05
N ASP A 599 -20.73 10.81 -15.18
CA ASP A 599 -20.12 11.34 -16.42
C ASP A 599 -18.97 10.41 -16.90
N VAL A 600 -18.11 9.92 -15.98
CA VAL A 600 -17.05 8.93 -16.27
C VAL A 600 -17.61 7.57 -16.70
N VAL A 601 -18.76 7.16 -16.16
CA VAL A 601 -19.42 5.92 -16.55
C VAL A 601 -20.08 6.05 -17.93
N GLU A 602 -20.74 7.18 -18.24
CA GLU A 602 -21.28 7.45 -19.58
C GLU A 602 -20.19 7.57 -20.65
N GLU A 603 -19.04 8.19 -20.36
CA GLU A 603 -17.87 8.18 -21.25
C GLU A 603 -17.35 6.74 -21.50
N SER A 604 -17.37 5.87 -20.49
CA SER A 604 -16.98 4.47 -20.64
C SER A 604 -17.96 3.62 -21.47
N PHE A 605 -19.26 3.95 -21.42
CA PHE A 605 -20.28 3.30 -22.26
C PHE A 605 -20.23 3.80 -23.70
N ASN A 606 -20.13 5.11 -23.94
CA ASN A 606 -19.96 5.68 -25.28
C ASN A 606 -18.68 5.16 -25.97
N SER A 607 -17.60 4.95 -25.21
CA SER A 607 -16.35 4.35 -25.71
C SER A 607 -16.48 2.88 -26.11
N ASN A 608 -17.44 2.14 -25.53
CA ASN A 608 -17.73 0.75 -25.91
C ASN A 608 -18.70 0.66 -27.09
N GLU A 609 -19.67 1.58 -27.20
CA GLU A 609 -20.65 1.56 -28.30
C GLU A 609 -20.00 1.91 -29.66
N ILE A 610 -19.07 2.87 -29.67
CA ILE A 610 -18.25 3.20 -30.85
C ILE A 610 -17.38 2.02 -31.32
N ASN A 611 -16.92 1.16 -30.41
CA ASN A 611 -16.10 -0.02 -30.74
C ASN A 611 -16.92 -1.21 -31.27
N ILE A 612 -18.25 -1.23 -31.11
CA ILE A 612 -19.10 -2.29 -31.66
C ILE A 612 -19.51 -1.98 -33.11
N GLU A 613 -19.71 -0.70 -33.46
CA GLU A 613 -20.17 -0.31 -34.81
C GLU A 613 -19.05 -0.34 -35.87
N VAL A 614 -17.76 -0.32 -35.48
CA VAL A 614 -16.61 -0.51 -36.37
C VAL A 614 -16.27 -1.99 -36.61
N GLY A 615 -16.93 -2.92 -35.90
CA GLY A 615 -16.71 -4.37 -35.99
C GLY A 615 -17.54 -5.13 -37.04
N SER A 616 -18.29 -4.44 -37.91
CA SER A 616 -19.11 -5.08 -38.95
C SER A 616 -19.20 -4.25 -40.25
N ALA A 617 -18.07 -4.16 -40.96
CA ALA A 617 -17.99 -3.77 -42.37
C ALA A 617 -16.82 -4.51 -43.05
#